data_AF-A0A2V8DR14-F1
#
_entry.id   AF-A0A2V8DR14-F1
#
_cell.length_a   1.000
_cell.length_b   1.000
_cell.length_c   1.000
_cell.angle_alpha   90.00
_cell.angle_beta   90.00
_cell.angle_gamma   90.00
#
_symmetry.space_group_name_H-M   'P 1'
#
loop_
_entity.id
_entity.type
_entity.pdbx_description
1 polymer ?
#
loop_
_entity_poly.entity_id
_entity_poly.type
_entity_poly.pdbx_seq_one_letter_code
_entity_poly.pdbx_strand_id
1 'polypeptide(L)'
;MTLRPRTGAWIDRTLERARALYDRLPPEPSAFTHGDFKADHVWTSSGRVLLLDFGSCGSGDPALDVGKFLADLDWWCRHSGRHSTR
;
A
#
# COMPACT_ATOMS: atom_id res chain seq x y z
N MET A 1 0.04 21.37 -11.38
CA MET A 1 1.19 21.36 -10.47
C MET A 1 2.23 20.44 -11.07
N THR A 2 3.33 20.96 -11.62
CA THR A 2 4.35 20.13 -12.31
C THR A 2 5.42 19.75 -11.31
N LEU A 3 5.69 18.45 -11.17
CA LEU A 3 6.79 17.95 -10.35
C LEU A 3 8.12 18.49 -10.89
N ARG A 4 9.11 18.68 -10.00
CA ARG A 4 10.48 18.99 -10.45
C ARG A 4 10.95 17.88 -11.40
N PRO A 5 11.61 18.18 -12.54
CA PRO A 5 11.94 17.17 -13.55
C PRO A 5 12.66 15.93 -13.00
N ARG A 6 13.55 16.12 -12.02
CA ARG A 6 14.25 15.01 -11.34
C ARG A 6 13.32 14.11 -10.52
N THR A 7 12.32 14.69 -9.84
CA THR A 7 11.36 13.94 -9.04
C THR A 7 10.43 13.12 -9.93
N GLY A 8 9.93 13.71 -11.03
CA GLY A 8 9.12 12.99 -12.01
C GLY A 8 9.84 11.77 -12.58
N ALA A 9 11.06 11.98 -13.11
CA ALA A 9 11.86 10.89 -13.67
C ALA A 9 12.19 9.77 -12.66
N TRP A 10 12.34 10.12 -11.38
CA TRP A 10 12.56 9.11 -10.33
C TRP A 10 11.30 8.30 -10.00
N ILE A 11 10.13 8.96 -9.96
CA ILE A 11 8.83 8.27 -9.80
C ILE A 11 8.61 7.32 -10.97
N ASP A 12 8.77 7.80 -12.21
CA ASP A 12 8.55 6.99 -13.41
C ASP A 12 9.42 5.73 -13.41
N ARG A 13 10.73 5.87 -13.13
CA ARG A 13 11.66 4.74 -13.05
C ARG A 13 11.28 3.75 -11.95
N THR A 14 10.81 4.25 -10.81
CA THR A 14 10.42 3.40 -9.68
C THR A 14 9.16 2.61 -10.01
N LEU A 15 8.16 3.25 -10.64
CA LEU A 15 6.93 2.60 -11.10
C LEU A 15 7.20 1.57 -12.19
N GLU A 16 8.06 1.89 -13.17
CA GLU A 16 8.45 0.97 -14.23
C GLU A 16 9.13 -0.29 -13.67
N ARG A 17 10.05 -0.10 -12.72
CA ARG A 17 10.70 -1.22 -12.03
C ARG A 17 9.68 -2.06 -11.24
N ALA A 18 8.77 -1.42 -10.51
CA ALA A 18 7.75 -2.14 -9.74
C ALA A 18 6.83 -2.97 -10.66
N ARG A 19 6.41 -2.40 -11.80
CA ARG A 19 5.62 -3.10 -12.82
C ARG A 19 6.37 -4.31 -13.37
N ALA A 20 7.63 -4.13 -13.78
CA ALA A 20 8.44 -5.23 -14.32
C ALA A 20 8.69 -6.36 -13.29
N LEU A 21 8.72 -6.05 -11.99
CA LEU A 21 8.76 -7.07 -10.94
C LEU A 21 7.43 -7.81 -10.82
N TYR A 22 6.32 -7.05 -10.78
CA TYR A 22 4.96 -7.56 -10.63
C TYR A 22 4.58 -8.49 -11.79
N ASP A 23 4.90 -8.13 -13.03
CA ASP A 23 4.57 -8.92 -14.22
C ASP A 23 5.27 -10.29 -14.28
N ARG A 24 6.27 -10.53 -13.40
CA ARG A 24 6.97 -11.81 -13.27
C ARG A 24 6.42 -12.70 -12.15
N LEU A 25 5.48 -12.19 -11.34
CA LEU A 25 4.85 -12.97 -10.29
C LEU A 25 3.76 -13.88 -10.89
N PRO A 26 3.48 -15.04 -10.26
CA PRO A 26 2.32 -15.83 -10.61
C PRO A 26 1.04 -14.98 -10.46
N PRO A 27 0.11 -15.04 -11.43
CA PRO A 27 -1.15 -14.33 -11.31
C PRO A 27 -2.03 -14.96 -10.24
N GLU A 28 -2.64 -14.14 -9.40
CA GLU A 28 -3.70 -14.55 -8.48
C GLU A 28 -5.09 -14.31 -9.10
N PRO A 29 -6.10 -15.14 -8.79
CA PRO A 29 -7.47 -14.85 -9.17
C PRO A 29 -7.91 -13.50 -8.64
N SER A 30 -8.63 -12.74 -9.47
CA SER A 30 -9.18 -11.47 -9.05
C SER A 30 -10.10 -11.65 -7.83
N ALA A 31 -9.91 -10.81 -6.83
CA ALA A 31 -10.70 -10.79 -5.60
C ALA A 31 -11.20 -9.37 -5.30
N PHE A 32 -12.04 -9.24 -4.28
CA PHE A 32 -12.35 -7.93 -3.73
C PHE A 32 -11.11 -7.36 -3.04
N THR A 33 -10.71 -6.17 -3.45
CA THR A 33 -9.57 -5.42 -2.92
C THR A 33 -10.07 -4.08 -2.38
N HIS A 34 -9.41 -3.59 -1.33
CA HIS A 34 -9.61 -2.26 -0.79
C HIS A 34 -9.04 -1.19 -1.73
N GLY A 35 -7.93 -1.46 -2.43
CA GLY A 35 -7.35 -0.57 -3.44
C GLY A 35 -6.50 0.59 -2.87
N ASP A 36 -6.63 0.87 -1.57
CA ASP A 36 -5.79 1.81 -0.83
C ASP A 36 -5.49 1.30 0.60
N PHE A 37 -5.25 -0.01 0.76
CA PHE A 37 -5.05 -0.63 2.07
C PHE A 37 -3.77 -0.15 2.79
N LYS A 38 -3.92 0.52 3.95
CA LYS A 38 -2.85 1.12 4.76
C LYS A 38 -3.21 1.16 6.25
N ALA A 39 -2.23 1.33 7.13
CA ALA A 39 -2.39 1.22 8.58
C ALA A 39 -3.46 2.18 9.14
N ASP A 40 -3.55 3.40 8.61
CA ASP A 40 -4.54 4.41 9.02
C ASP A 40 -6.00 3.97 8.79
N HIS A 41 -6.24 2.98 7.92
CA HIS A 41 -7.56 2.45 7.63
C HIS A 41 -7.92 1.22 8.49
N VAL A 42 -7.01 0.78 9.36
CA VAL A 42 -7.19 -0.40 10.21
C VAL A 42 -7.30 0.01 11.66
N TRP A 43 -8.49 -0.09 12.23
CA TRP A 43 -8.72 0.12 13.65
C TRP A 43 -8.87 -1.21 14.36
N THR A 44 -8.12 -1.41 15.44
CA THR A 44 -8.17 -2.64 16.22
C THR A 44 -8.63 -2.35 17.65
N SER A 45 -9.56 -3.16 18.16
CA SER A 45 -10.00 -3.06 19.56
C SER A 45 -10.63 -4.38 20.01
N SER A 46 -10.19 -4.89 21.18
CA SER A 46 -10.77 -6.08 21.83
C SER A 46 -10.96 -7.29 20.89
N GLY A 47 -9.92 -7.62 20.10
CA GLY A 47 -9.95 -8.73 19.14
C GLY A 47 -10.80 -8.49 17.88
N ARG A 48 -11.30 -7.27 17.69
CA ARG A 48 -12.03 -6.85 16.49
C ARG A 48 -11.17 -5.96 15.62
N VAL A 49 -11.42 -6.07 14.32
CA VAL A 49 -10.84 -5.20 13.29
C VAL A 49 -11.97 -4.46 12.60
N LEU A 50 -11.85 -3.14 12.52
CA LEU A 50 -12.68 -2.29 11.69
C LEU A 50 -11.82 -1.75 10.55
N LEU A 51 -12.29 -1.96 9.32
CA LEU A 51 -11.69 -1.41 8.12
C LEU A 51 -12.48 -0.17 7.68
N LEU A 52 -11.77 0.88 7.30
CA LEU A 52 -12.32 2.19 6.90
C LEU A 52 -11.94 2.52 5.45
N ASP A 53 -12.60 3.53 4.88
CA ASP A 53 -12.25 4.14 3.58
C ASP A 53 -12.22 3.19 2.36
N PHE A 54 -13.38 2.60 2.06
CA PHE A 54 -13.57 1.76 0.87
C PHE A 54 -13.74 2.55 -0.45
N GLY A 55 -13.35 3.83 -0.52
CA GLY A 55 -13.57 4.66 -1.70
C GLY A 55 -12.86 4.19 -2.98
N SER A 56 -11.80 3.40 -2.84
CA SER A 56 -11.01 2.84 -3.94
C SER A 56 -11.22 1.33 -4.15
N CYS A 57 -12.19 0.73 -3.45
CA CYS A 57 -12.36 -0.72 -3.47
C CYS A 57 -12.92 -1.23 -4.79
N GLY A 58 -12.59 -2.48 -5.13
CA GLY A 58 -13.02 -3.09 -6.37
C GLY A 58 -12.42 -4.47 -6.62
N SER A 59 -12.70 -5.01 -7.80
CA SER A 59 -12.11 -6.27 -8.24
C SER A 59 -10.65 -6.04 -8.67
N GLY A 60 -9.71 -6.78 -8.10
CA GLY A 60 -8.28 -6.66 -8.43
C GLY A 60 -7.45 -7.83 -7.91
N ASP A 61 -6.14 -7.76 -8.14
CA ASP A 61 -5.19 -8.72 -7.59
C ASP A 61 -5.01 -8.48 -6.08
N PRO A 62 -5.35 -9.45 -5.21
CA PRO A 62 -5.22 -9.31 -3.76
C PRO A 62 -3.79 -9.06 -3.27
N ALA A 63 -2.77 -9.47 -4.03
CA ALA A 63 -1.37 -9.24 -3.67
C ALA A 63 -1.01 -7.75 -3.65
N LEU A 64 -1.73 -6.90 -4.38
CA LEU A 64 -1.50 -5.45 -4.40
C LEU A 64 -1.87 -4.79 -3.06
N ASP A 65 -2.97 -5.20 -2.42
CA ASP A 65 -3.35 -4.70 -1.10
C ASP A 65 -2.32 -5.14 -0.03
N VAL A 66 -1.88 -6.39 -0.09
CA VAL A 66 -0.84 -6.91 0.82
C VAL A 66 0.47 -6.15 0.64
N GLY A 67 0.93 -5.98 -0.60
CA GLY A 67 2.15 -5.26 -0.92
C GLY A 67 2.10 -3.79 -0.49
N LYS A 68 0.96 -3.13 -0.70
CA LYS A 68 0.74 -1.76 -0.25
C LYS A 68 0.79 -1.66 1.28
N PHE A 69 0.10 -2.55 1.99
CA PHE A 69 0.08 -2.54 3.45
C PHE A 69 1.47 -2.79 4.05
N LEU A 70 2.25 -3.72 3.48
CA LEU A 70 3.63 -3.96 3.91
C LEU A 70 4.55 -2.75 3.66
N ALA A 71 4.40 -2.08 2.52
CA ALA A 71 5.16 -0.87 2.22
C ALA A 71 4.79 0.28 3.18
N ASP A 72 3.50 0.42 3.51
CA ASP A 72 3.01 1.39 4.49
C ASP A 72 3.55 1.09 5.90
N LEU A 73 3.52 -0.17 6.34
CA LEU A 73 4.10 -0.58 7.62
C LEU A 73 5.62 -0.35 7.70
N ASP A 74 6.37 -0.65 6.63
CA ASP A 74 7.80 -0.37 6.57
C ASP A 74 8.08 1.14 6.63
N TRP A 75 7.28 1.95 5.92
CA TRP A 75 7.35 3.41 6.02
C TRP A 75 7.05 3.87 7.44
N TRP A 76 5.97 3.40 8.04
CA TRP A 76 5.61 3.70 9.44
C TRP A 76 6.73 3.31 10.38
N CYS A 77 7.28 2.11 10.31
CA CYS A 77 8.35 1.67 11.21
C CYS A 77 9.61 2.54 11.10
N ARG A 78 9.95 2.99 9.89
CA ARG A 78 11.10 3.88 9.65
C ARG A 78 10.87 5.31 10.13
N HIS A 79 9.64 5.80 10.05
CA HIS A 79 9.29 7.18 10.41
C HIS A 79 8.77 7.32 11.86
N SER A 80 8.29 6.24 12.46
CA SER A 80 7.68 6.18 13.80
C SER A 80 8.65 5.77 14.89
N GLY A 81 9.96 6.04 14.73
CA GLY A 81 10.97 5.83 15.77
C GLY A 81 10.71 6.57 17.10
N ARG A 82 9.56 7.22 17.29
CA ARG A 82 9.07 7.80 18.55
C ARG A 82 7.54 7.64 18.64
N HIS A 83 7.08 7.30 19.84
CA HIS A 83 5.70 7.24 20.33
C HIS A 83 4.97 5.88 20.22
N SER A 84 5.41 4.93 21.04
CA SER A 84 4.47 4.25 21.94
C SER A 84 5.15 3.98 23.28
N THR A 85 5.10 4.97 24.17
CA THR A 85 5.18 4.72 25.60
C THR A 85 3.76 4.72 26.15
N ARG A 86 3.33 3.53 26.55
CA ARG A 86 2.17 3.22 27.41
C ARG A 86 0.79 3.31 26.79
#